data_AF-A0A2K5ZAR9-F1
#
_entry.id   AF-A0A2K5ZAR9-F1
#
_cell.length_a   1.000
_cell.length_b   1.000
_cell.length_c   1.000
_cell.angle_alpha   90.00
_cell.angle_beta   90.00
_cell.angle_gamma   90.00
#
_symmetry.space_group_name_H-M   'P 1'
#
loop_
_entity.id
_entity.type
_entity.pdbx_description
1 polymer ?
#
loop_
_entity_poly.entity_id
_entity_poly.type
_entity_poly.pdbx_seq_one_letter_code
_entity_poly.pdbx_strand_id
1 'polypeptide(L)'
;MYLSSATNRITVTWGNYGKSYSVALYLVRQLTSSELLQRLKTIGVKHPELCKALVKEKLRLDPDSEIATTGVRVSLICPLVKMRLSVPCRAETCAHLQCFDAVFYLQMNEKKPTWMCPVCDKPAPYDQLIIDGLLSKILSECEDADEIEYLVDGSWCPIRAEKERSCSPQGAILVLGPSDANGLLPAPSVNGSSALGSTGGGGPVSGVENGKPGADVVDLTLDSSSSSEDEEEEEEEEEEDDEEGPRPKRRCPFQKGLVPAC
;
A
#
# COMPACT_ATOMS: atom_id res chain seq x y z
N MET A 1 16.16 4.29 -41.80
CA MET A 1 17.29 4.22 -40.84
C MET A 1 18.48 3.68 -41.61
N TYR A 2 19.55 4.46 -41.77
CA TYR A 2 20.79 3.98 -42.37
C TYR A 2 21.58 3.25 -41.29
N LEU A 3 21.77 1.95 -41.43
CA LEU A 3 22.66 1.19 -40.56
C LEU A 3 24.09 1.56 -40.94
N SER A 4 24.85 2.11 -40.00
CA SER A 4 26.26 2.43 -40.20
C SER A 4 27.07 1.14 -40.34
N SER A 5 27.99 1.10 -41.29
CA SER A 5 28.98 0.01 -41.44
C SER A 5 30.15 0.14 -40.46
N ALA A 6 30.10 1.09 -39.52
CA ALA A 6 31.13 1.28 -38.53
C ALA A 6 31.17 0.12 -37.51
N THR A 7 32.37 -0.26 -37.10
CA THR A 7 32.59 -1.29 -36.07
C THR A 7 32.33 -0.71 -34.68
N ASN A 8 31.47 -1.36 -33.89
CA ASN A 8 31.28 -1.03 -32.47
C ASN A 8 32.35 -1.74 -31.63
N ARG A 9 33.07 -1.01 -30.78
CA ARG A 9 34.10 -1.57 -29.90
C ARG A 9 33.69 -1.35 -28.44
N ILE A 10 33.66 -2.43 -27.66
CA ILE A 10 33.34 -2.42 -26.23
C ILE A 10 34.56 -2.97 -25.49
N THR A 11 35.06 -2.21 -24.53
CA THR A 11 36.18 -2.60 -23.67
C THR A 11 35.65 -2.73 -22.24
N VAL A 12 35.84 -3.89 -21.62
CA VAL A 12 35.46 -4.14 -20.22
C VAL A 12 36.72 -4.32 -19.40
N THR A 13 36.87 -3.52 -18.36
CA THR A 13 37.98 -3.60 -17.39
C THR A 13 37.38 -3.91 -16.02
N TRP A 14 37.91 -4.90 -15.32
CA TRP A 14 37.45 -5.27 -13.98
C TRP A 14 38.65 -5.58 -13.08
N GLY A 15 38.48 -5.40 -11.77
CA GLY A 15 39.47 -5.79 -10.76
C GLY A 15 39.34 -7.25 -10.33
N ASN A 16 40.38 -7.81 -9.73
CA ASN A 16 40.34 -9.18 -9.22
C ASN A 16 39.62 -9.24 -7.86
N TYR A 17 38.29 -9.37 -7.90
CA TYR A 17 37.44 -9.45 -6.70
C TYR A 17 37.15 -10.88 -6.24
N GLY A 18 37.99 -11.87 -6.60
CA GLY A 18 37.79 -13.28 -6.23
C GLY A 18 36.52 -13.92 -6.82
N LYS A 19 35.89 -13.29 -7.82
CA LYS A 19 34.64 -13.73 -8.44
C LYS A 19 34.80 -13.83 -9.96
N SER A 20 34.10 -14.80 -10.57
CA SER A 20 34.00 -14.91 -12.02
C SER A 20 32.84 -14.04 -12.54
N TYR A 21 33.05 -13.35 -13.67
CA TYR A 21 32.05 -12.48 -14.29
C TYR A 21 31.76 -12.93 -15.72
N SER A 22 30.58 -12.57 -16.24
CA SER A 22 30.18 -12.81 -17.63
C SER A 22 29.49 -11.56 -18.17
N VAL A 23 29.73 -11.23 -19.44
CA VAL A 23 29.17 -10.07 -20.12
C VAL A 23 28.45 -10.53 -21.38
N ALA A 24 27.24 -10.04 -21.59
CA ALA A 24 26.44 -10.31 -22.77
C ALA A 24 25.81 -9.02 -23.29
N LEU A 25 25.62 -8.94 -24.60
CA LEU A 25 25.00 -7.80 -25.28
C LEU A 25 23.71 -8.26 -25.92
N TYR A 26 22.63 -7.58 -25.58
CA TYR A 26 21.29 -7.88 -26.09
C TYR A 26 20.73 -6.65 -26.79
N LEU A 27 20.12 -6.86 -27.95
CA LEU A 27 19.20 -5.90 -28.53
C LEU A 27 17.84 -6.11 -27.86
N VAL A 28 17.35 -5.09 -27.17
CA VAL A 28 16.09 -5.17 -26.40
C VAL A 28 15.10 -4.12 -26.88
N ARG A 29 13.80 -4.44 -26.72
CA ARG A 29 12.73 -3.46 -26.82
C ARG A 29 12.33 -3.02 -25.41
N GLN A 30 12.44 -1.74 -25.11
CA GLN A 30 11.94 -1.19 -23.86
C GLN A 30 10.41 -1.25 -23.87
N LEU A 31 9.83 -1.80 -22.81
CA LEU A 31 8.39 -1.80 -22.59
C LEU A 31 8.03 -0.64 -21.67
N THR A 32 6.92 0.03 -21.95
CA THR A 32 6.39 1.09 -21.08
C THR A 32 5.52 0.51 -19.97
N SER A 33 5.30 1.29 -18.91
CA SER A 33 4.34 0.92 -17.84
C SER A 33 2.92 0.67 -18.39
N SER A 34 2.50 1.40 -19.43
CA SER A 34 1.19 1.21 -20.05
C SER A 34 1.07 -0.13 -20.80
N GLU A 35 2.10 -0.54 -21.53
CA GLU A 35 2.15 -1.85 -22.20
C GLU A 35 2.13 -3.00 -21.18
N LEU A 36 2.91 -2.88 -20.10
CA LEU A 36 2.91 -3.85 -19.01
C LEU A 36 1.56 -3.92 -18.28
N LEU A 37 0.90 -2.79 -18.09
CA LEU A 37 -0.44 -2.73 -17.48
C LEU A 37 -1.48 -3.41 -18.36
N GLN A 38 -1.46 -3.17 -19.67
CA GLN A 38 -2.35 -3.83 -20.62
C GLN A 38 -2.18 -5.35 -20.57
N ARG A 39 -0.93 -5.82 -20.60
CA ARG A 39 -0.64 -7.25 -20.45
C ARG A 39 -1.16 -7.79 -19.11
N LEU A 40 -0.92 -7.08 -18.01
CA LEU A 40 -1.38 -7.50 -16.68
C LEU A 40 -2.92 -7.59 -16.61
N LYS A 41 -3.65 -6.67 -17.25
CA LYS A 41 -5.11 -6.72 -17.36
C LYS A 41 -5.63 -7.90 -18.19
N THR A 42 -4.83 -8.42 -19.12
CA THR A 42 -5.22 -9.56 -19.95
C THR A 42 -5.00 -10.91 -19.25
N ILE A 43 -3.87 -11.08 -18.55
CA ILE A 43 -3.47 -12.39 -18.01
C ILE A 43 -3.39 -12.46 -16.48
N GLY A 44 -3.34 -11.33 -15.78
CA GLY A 44 -3.10 -11.26 -14.34
C GLY A 44 -4.36 -11.10 -13.49
N VAL A 45 -5.56 -11.08 -14.08
CA VAL A 45 -6.81 -10.92 -13.33
C VAL A 45 -7.19 -12.22 -12.66
N LYS A 46 -7.27 -12.22 -11.32
CA LYS A 46 -7.76 -13.36 -10.54
C LYS A 46 -9.27 -13.26 -10.37
N HIS A 47 -9.95 -14.39 -10.47
CA HIS A 47 -11.40 -14.46 -10.35
C HIS A 47 -11.87 -14.06 -8.93
N PRO A 48 -12.98 -13.31 -8.76
CA PRO A 48 -13.47 -12.88 -7.45
C PRO A 48 -13.62 -14.02 -6.44
N GLU A 49 -14.14 -15.17 -6.85
CA GLU A 49 -14.31 -16.35 -5.99
C GLU A 49 -12.97 -16.93 -5.50
N LEU A 50 -11.90 -16.86 -6.31
CA LEU A 50 -10.56 -17.29 -5.89
C LEU A 50 -9.98 -16.31 -4.87
N CYS A 51 -10.14 -15.01 -5.10
CA CYS A 51 -9.75 -13.99 -4.13
C CYS A 51 -10.54 -14.14 -2.82
N LYS A 52 -11.85 -14.44 -2.89
CA LYS A 52 -12.68 -14.72 -1.71
C LYS A 52 -12.21 -15.95 -0.95
N ALA A 53 -11.84 -17.03 -1.65
CA ALA A 53 -11.27 -18.22 -1.02
C ALA A 53 -9.94 -17.89 -0.30
N LEU A 54 -9.11 -17.04 -0.90
CA LEU A 54 -7.89 -16.58 -0.25
C LEU A 54 -8.17 -15.74 1.00
N VAL A 55 -9.16 -14.85 0.97
CA VAL A 55 -9.59 -14.09 2.15
C VAL A 55 -9.95 -15.05 3.28
N LYS A 56 -10.77 -16.07 3.00
CA LYS A 56 -11.12 -17.10 3.98
C LYS A 56 -9.91 -17.83 4.53
N GLU A 57 -8.96 -18.20 3.67
CA GLU A 57 -7.74 -18.90 4.10
C GLU A 57 -6.86 -18.01 4.99
N LYS A 58 -6.71 -16.72 4.64
CA LYS A 58 -5.93 -15.76 5.42
C LYS A 58 -6.57 -15.40 6.75
N LEU A 59 -7.90 -15.46 6.83
CA LEU A 59 -8.66 -15.21 8.06
C LEU A 59 -9.03 -16.50 8.80
N ARG A 60 -8.53 -17.65 8.35
CA ARG A 60 -8.80 -18.93 9.00
C ARG A 60 -8.23 -18.88 10.41
N LEU A 61 -9.10 -19.15 11.39
CA LEU A 61 -8.71 -19.23 12.78
C LEU A 61 -7.76 -20.40 13.01
N ASP A 62 -6.69 -20.15 13.75
CA ASP A 62 -5.87 -21.19 14.34
C ASP A 62 -6.59 -21.71 15.59
N PRO A 63 -6.99 -23.00 15.65
CA PRO A 63 -7.72 -23.56 16.79
C PRO A 63 -6.96 -23.46 18.12
N ASP A 64 -5.63 -23.27 18.09
CA ASP A 64 -4.80 -23.10 19.28
C ASP A 64 -4.61 -21.62 19.68
N SER A 65 -5.20 -20.67 18.93
CA SER A 65 -5.10 -19.25 19.24
C SER A 65 -6.27 -18.78 20.11
N GLU A 66 -5.96 -18.21 21.27
CA GLU A 66 -6.94 -17.61 22.19
C GLU A 66 -7.62 -16.35 21.62
N ILE A 67 -7.08 -15.77 20.54
CA ILE A 67 -7.58 -14.55 19.92
C ILE A 67 -8.20 -14.87 18.56
N ALA A 68 -9.52 -14.79 18.47
CA ALA A 68 -10.24 -14.94 17.21
C ALA A 68 -10.23 -13.63 16.42
N THR A 69 -9.59 -13.62 15.24
CA THR A 69 -9.72 -12.51 14.29
C THR A 69 -11.07 -12.63 13.58
N THR A 70 -12.03 -11.77 13.91
CA THR A 70 -13.39 -11.81 13.33
C THR A 70 -13.46 -11.21 11.92
N GLY A 71 -12.47 -10.39 11.56
CA GLY A 71 -12.35 -9.77 10.26
C GLY A 71 -11.05 -8.99 10.10
N VAL A 72 -10.81 -8.49 8.89
CA VAL A 72 -9.68 -7.59 8.62
C VAL A 72 -10.13 -6.38 7.83
N ARG A 73 -9.67 -5.21 8.26
CA ARG A 73 -9.92 -3.94 7.57
C ARG A 73 -8.96 -3.78 6.41
N VAL A 74 -9.48 -3.35 5.26
CA VAL A 74 -8.71 -3.05 4.05
C VAL A 74 -9.16 -1.71 3.49
N SER A 75 -8.20 -0.86 3.15
CA SER A 75 -8.49 0.43 2.52
C SER A 75 -8.69 0.28 1.02
N LEU A 76 -9.69 0.98 0.49
CA LEU A 76 -9.92 1.20 -0.93
C LEU A 76 -9.05 2.35 -1.48
N ILE A 77 -8.24 2.99 -0.62
CA ILE A 77 -7.26 4.00 -0.97
C ILE A 77 -5.89 3.35 -1.15
N CYS A 78 -5.22 3.72 -2.24
CA CYS A 78 -3.89 3.23 -2.56
C CYS A 78 -2.86 3.73 -1.53
N PRO A 79 -2.05 2.84 -0.91
CA PRO A 79 -1.03 3.24 0.05
C PRO A 79 0.09 4.07 -0.60
N LEU A 80 0.33 3.90 -1.91
CA LEU A 80 1.36 4.62 -2.67
C LEU A 80 0.99 6.07 -2.97
N VAL A 81 -0.19 6.27 -3.57
CA VAL A 81 -0.56 7.59 -4.13
C VAL A 81 -1.66 8.30 -3.34
N LYS A 82 -2.19 7.67 -2.28
CA LYS A 82 -3.26 8.20 -1.43
C LYS A 82 -4.51 8.61 -2.23
N MET A 83 -4.76 7.91 -3.33
CA MET A 83 -5.95 8.03 -4.18
C MET A 83 -6.70 6.71 -4.19
N ARG A 84 -8.00 6.74 -4.45
CA ARG A 84 -8.82 5.54 -4.61
C ARG A 84 -8.22 4.60 -5.65
N LEU A 85 -8.16 3.32 -5.32
CA LEU A 85 -7.64 2.27 -6.21
C LEU A 85 -8.45 2.24 -7.52
N SER A 86 -7.75 2.25 -8.64
CA SER A 86 -8.32 2.08 -9.97
C SER A 86 -8.12 0.65 -10.49
N VAL A 87 -6.94 0.08 -10.21
CA VAL A 87 -6.58 -1.29 -10.56
C VAL A 87 -5.96 -1.93 -9.32
N PRO A 88 -6.77 -2.59 -8.46
CA PRO A 88 -6.27 -3.17 -7.22
C PRO A 88 -5.35 -4.36 -7.54
N CYS A 89 -4.09 -4.22 -7.14
CA CYS A 89 -3.02 -5.16 -7.45
C CYS A 89 -2.22 -5.50 -6.20
N ARG A 90 -1.70 -6.72 -6.17
CA ARG A 90 -0.72 -7.20 -5.18
C ARG A 90 0.09 -8.33 -5.78
N ALA A 91 1.20 -8.70 -5.15
CA ALA A 91 1.87 -9.94 -5.53
C ALA A 91 1.12 -11.14 -4.93
N GLU A 92 1.10 -12.27 -5.65
CA GLU A 92 0.49 -13.51 -5.14
C GLU A 92 1.17 -14.02 -3.86
N THR A 93 2.45 -13.70 -3.68
CA THR A 93 3.28 -14.04 -2.51
C THR A 93 3.05 -13.13 -1.29
N CYS A 94 2.27 -12.05 -1.43
CA CYS A 94 1.94 -11.17 -0.30
C CYS A 94 1.07 -11.87 0.75
N ALA A 95 1.45 -11.73 2.02
CA ALA A 95 0.66 -12.26 3.14
C ALA A 95 -0.55 -11.39 3.49
N HIS A 96 -0.52 -10.10 3.13
CA HIS A 96 -1.60 -9.14 3.37
C HIS A 96 -2.68 -9.17 2.28
N LEU A 97 -3.88 -8.69 2.63
CA LEU A 97 -5.01 -8.49 1.71
C LEU A 97 -5.07 -7.07 1.12
N GLN A 98 -4.36 -6.10 1.72
CA GLN A 98 -4.30 -4.73 1.21
C GLN A 98 -3.67 -4.70 -0.20
N CYS A 99 -4.38 -4.10 -1.15
CA CYS A 99 -3.87 -3.87 -2.51
C CYS A 99 -3.22 -2.49 -2.65
N PHE A 100 -2.37 -2.36 -3.66
CA PHE A 100 -1.87 -1.10 -4.20
C PHE A 100 -2.33 -0.93 -5.65
N ASP A 101 -2.14 0.24 -6.23
CA ASP A 101 -2.64 0.52 -7.58
C ASP A 101 -1.60 0.10 -8.63
N ALA A 102 -1.99 -0.77 -9.56
CA ALA A 102 -1.09 -1.28 -10.59
C ALA A 102 -0.54 -0.19 -11.51
N VAL A 103 -1.34 0.85 -11.82
CA VAL A 103 -0.95 1.91 -12.75
C VAL A 103 0.28 2.63 -12.19
N PHE A 104 0.17 3.08 -10.95
CA PHE A 104 1.24 3.83 -10.30
C PHE A 104 2.42 2.93 -9.91
N TYR A 105 2.16 1.68 -9.53
CA TYR A 105 3.22 0.72 -9.24
C TYR A 105 4.13 0.45 -10.45
N LEU A 106 3.55 0.25 -11.63
CA LEU A 106 4.30 0.03 -12.86
C LEU A 106 5.05 1.29 -13.31
N GLN A 107 4.43 2.47 -13.18
CA GLN A 107 5.10 3.76 -13.48
C GLN A 107 6.30 4.02 -12.57
N MET A 108 6.20 3.67 -11.28
CA MET A 108 7.33 3.77 -10.35
C MET A 108 8.47 2.84 -10.77
N ASN A 109 8.16 1.58 -11.09
CA ASN A 109 9.16 0.59 -11.50
C ASN A 109 9.77 0.85 -12.87
N GLU A 110 9.06 1.52 -13.78
CA GLU A 110 9.60 2.02 -15.04
C GLU A 110 10.69 3.08 -14.81
N LYS A 111 10.53 3.93 -13.80
CA LYS A 111 11.54 4.95 -13.44
C LYS A 111 12.68 4.38 -12.60
N LYS A 112 12.35 3.59 -11.57
CA LYS A 112 13.30 2.95 -10.65
C LYS A 112 12.81 1.53 -10.33
N PRO A 113 13.38 0.49 -10.97
CA PRO A 113 12.89 -0.87 -10.86
C PRO A 113 13.30 -1.51 -9.53
N THR A 114 12.61 -1.17 -8.45
CA THR A 114 12.84 -1.80 -7.13
C THR A 114 12.12 -3.13 -7.00
N TRP A 115 10.93 -3.26 -7.62
CA TRP A 115 10.06 -4.44 -7.56
C TRP A 115 9.78 -4.89 -6.13
N MET A 116 9.56 -3.92 -5.23
CA MET A 116 9.24 -4.16 -3.82
C MET A 116 7.79 -3.79 -3.54
N CYS A 117 7.08 -4.60 -2.76
CA CYS A 117 5.70 -4.36 -2.38
C CYS A 117 5.63 -3.13 -1.44
N PRO A 118 4.82 -2.12 -1.74
CA PRO A 118 4.71 -0.90 -0.92
C PRO A 118 3.91 -1.07 0.38
N VAL A 119 3.41 -2.28 0.66
CA VAL A 119 2.63 -2.60 1.86
C VAL A 119 3.46 -3.38 2.87
N CYS A 120 4.32 -4.29 2.41
CA CYS A 120 5.07 -5.19 3.28
C CYS A 120 6.57 -5.29 2.98
N ASP A 121 7.07 -4.49 2.05
CA ASP A 121 8.50 -4.42 1.68
C ASP A 121 9.10 -5.78 1.31
N LYS A 122 8.30 -6.70 0.77
CA LYS A 122 8.75 -7.98 0.20
C LYS A 122 8.86 -7.88 -1.33
N PRO A 123 9.69 -8.73 -1.98
CA PRO A 123 9.76 -8.78 -3.44
C PRO A 123 8.38 -9.00 -4.07
N ALA A 124 8.06 -8.17 -5.06
CA ALA A 124 6.84 -8.18 -5.84
C ALA A 124 7.16 -7.99 -7.34
N PRO A 125 7.90 -8.94 -7.95
CA PRO A 125 8.27 -8.85 -9.36
C PRO A 125 7.04 -8.93 -10.26
N TYR A 126 7.15 -8.39 -11.48
CA TYR A 126 6.04 -8.24 -12.43
C TYR A 126 5.26 -9.55 -12.68
N ASP A 127 5.97 -10.66 -12.80
CA ASP A 127 5.45 -12.00 -13.06
C ASP A 127 4.59 -12.57 -11.91
N GLN A 128 4.74 -12.03 -10.69
CA GLN A 128 3.95 -12.42 -9.53
C GLN A 128 2.78 -11.46 -9.26
N LEU A 129 2.65 -10.37 -10.03
CA LEU A 129 1.57 -9.41 -9.86
C LEU A 129 0.24 -10.01 -10.30
N ILE A 130 -0.78 -9.79 -9.48
CA ILE A 130 -2.16 -10.19 -9.74
C ILE A 130 -3.09 -8.99 -9.53
N ILE A 131 -4.12 -8.90 -10.35
CA ILE A 131 -5.23 -7.98 -10.13
C ILE A 131 -6.29 -8.72 -9.32
N ASP A 132 -6.65 -8.14 -8.17
CA ASP A 132 -7.61 -8.73 -7.26
C ASP A 132 -9.04 -8.51 -7.77
N GLY A 133 -9.65 -9.55 -8.33
CA GLY A 133 -10.99 -9.47 -8.90
C GLY A 133 -12.08 -9.22 -7.87
N LEU A 134 -11.89 -9.66 -6.62
CA LEU A 134 -12.85 -9.39 -5.55
C LEU A 134 -12.81 -7.91 -5.20
N LEU A 135 -11.63 -7.35 -4.91
CA LEU A 135 -11.52 -5.93 -4.60
C LEU A 135 -11.91 -5.04 -5.78
N SER A 136 -11.67 -5.49 -7.03
CA SER A 136 -12.14 -4.79 -8.24
C SER A 136 -13.67 -4.70 -8.27
N LYS A 137 -14.37 -5.79 -7.94
CA LYS A 137 -15.83 -5.82 -7.84
C LYS A 137 -16.32 -4.89 -6.72
N ILE A 138 -15.69 -4.94 -5.55
CA ILE A 138 -16.03 -4.08 -4.41
C ILE A 138 -15.89 -2.60 -4.78
N LEU A 139 -14.79 -2.22 -5.45
CA LEU A 139 -14.56 -0.84 -5.88
C LEU A 139 -15.67 -0.32 -6.80
N SER A 140 -16.30 -1.19 -7.59
CA SER A 140 -17.44 -0.88 -8.46
C SER A 140 -18.79 -0.84 -7.76
N GLU A 141 -18.93 -1.53 -6.62
CA GLU A 141 -20.19 -1.63 -5.86
C GLU A 141 -20.27 -0.59 -4.72
N CYS A 142 -19.13 -0.06 -4.26
CA CYS A 142 -19.07 0.83 -3.10
C CYS A 142 -18.24 2.10 -3.38
N GLU A 143 -18.89 3.16 -3.84
CA GLU A 143 -18.22 4.44 -4.16
C GLU A 143 -18.05 5.37 -2.94
N ASP A 144 -18.82 5.15 -1.89
CA ASP A 144 -19.00 6.08 -0.77
C ASP A 144 -18.25 5.70 0.51
N ALA A 145 -17.39 4.68 0.44
CA ALA A 145 -16.49 4.30 1.53
C ALA A 145 -15.05 4.20 1.06
N ASP A 146 -14.13 4.51 1.97
CA ASP A 146 -12.68 4.42 1.77
C ASP A 146 -12.09 3.15 2.39
N GLU A 147 -12.88 2.41 3.16
CA GLU A 147 -12.49 1.18 3.83
C GLU A 147 -13.62 0.15 3.82
N ILE A 148 -13.21 -1.11 3.83
CA ILE A 148 -14.07 -2.27 3.99
C ILE A 148 -13.53 -3.17 5.10
N GLU A 149 -14.40 -4.00 5.67
CA GLU A 149 -14.00 -5.11 6.52
C GLU A 149 -14.32 -6.42 5.81
N TYR A 150 -13.32 -7.27 5.64
CA TYR A 150 -13.50 -8.66 5.23
C TYR A 150 -13.82 -9.51 6.46
N LEU A 151 -14.83 -10.39 6.35
CA LEU A 151 -15.23 -11.31 7.40
C LEU A 151 -14.68 -12.72 7.14
N VAL A 152 -14.65 -13.56 8.17
CA VAL A 152 -14.14 -14.96 8.12
C VAL A 152 -14.85 -15.85 7.09
N ASP A 153 -16.10 -15.55 6.75
CA ASP A 153 -16.87 -16.25 5.71
C ASP A 153 -16.58 -15.72 4.29
N GLY A 154 -15.61 -14.80 4.17
CA GLY A 154 -15.21 -14.11 2.95
C GLY A 154 -16.22 -13.08 2.45
N SER A 155 -17.30 -12.80 3.19
CA SER A 155 -18.14 -11.64 2.93
C SER A 155 -17.41 -10.35 3.32
N TRP A 156 -17.96 -9.22 2.93
CA TRP A 156 -17.38 -7.92 3.24
C TRP A 156 -18.48 -6.89 3.51
N CYS A 157 -18.14 -5.86 4.28
CA CYS A 157 -19.01 -4.72 4.53
C CYS A 157 -18.23 -3.39 4.43
N PRO A 158 -18.84 -2.31 3.91
CA PRO A 158 -18.21 -1.00 3.89
C PRO A 158 -18.18 -0.39 5.29
N ILE A 159 -17.05 0.23 5.63
CA ILE A 159 -16.90 0.99 6.87
C ILE A 159 -17.22 2.44 6.56
N ARG A 160 -18.43 2.85 6.94
CA ARG A 160 -18.86 4.24 6.85
C ARG A 160 -18.66 4.89 8.21
N ALA A 161 -18.12 6.11 8.22
CA ALA A 161 -18.22 6.93 9.43
C ALA A 161 -19.71 7.04 9.77
N GLU A 162 -20.08 6.64 10.99
CA GLU A 162 -21.44 6.82 11.47
C GLU A 162 -21.77 8.31 11.36
N LYS A 163 -22.58 8.68 10.37
CA LYS A 163 -23.29 9.95 10.44
C LYS A 163 -24.24 9.75 11.60
N GLU A 164 -23.88 10.26 12.78
CA GLU A 164 -24.65 10.16 14.03
C GLU A 164 -26.14 10.11 13.69
N ARG A 165 -26.69 8.90 13.66
CA ARG A 165 -28.12 8.75 13.59
C ARG A 165 -28.50 9.07 15.02
N SER A 166 -29.05 10.26 15.22
CA SER A 166 -29.71 10.64 16.46
C SER A 166 -30.92 9.71 16.66
N CYS A 167 -30.64 8.46 17.00
CA CYS A 167 -31.54 7.61 17.75
C CYS A 167 -31.41 8.10 19.19
N SER A 168 -32.05 9.24 19.47
CA SER A 168 -32.46 9.52 20.83
C SER A 168 -33.29 8.31 21.28
N PRO A 169 -32.89 7.60 22.34
CA PRO A 169 -33.78 6.64 22.94
C PRO A 169 -34.93 7.48 23.49
N GLN A 170 -36.10 7.41 22.86
CA GLN A 170 -37.35 7.78 23.50
C GLN A 170 -37.62 6.72 24.57
N GLY A 171 -36.86 6.80 25.66
CA GLY A 171 -37.23 6.18 26.91
C GLY A 171 -38.59 6.77 27.28
N ALA A 172 -39.61 5.91 27.30
CA ALA A 172 -40.93 6.29 27.76
C ALA A 172 -40.80 6.75 29.22
N ILE A 173 -40.82 8.06 29.45
CA ILE A 173 -41.06 8.63 30.78
C ILE A 173 -42.51 8.27 31.11
N LEU A 174 -42.70 7.35 32.05
CA LEU A 174 -44.00 7.07 32.66
C LEU A 174 -44.43 8.32 33.44
N VAL A 175 -45.29 9.12 32.82
CA VAL A 175 -45.97 10.23 33.50
C VAL A 175 -47.06 9.64 34.39
N LEU A 176 -46.82 9.62 35.69
CA LEU A 176 -47.84 9.42 36.71
C LEU A 176 -48.79 10.61 36.68
N GLY A 177 -50.05 10.36 36.30
CA GLY A 177 -51.10 11.38 36.27
C GLY A 177 -51.55 11.82 37.66
N PRO A 178 -52.17 13.01 37.72
CA PRO A 178 -53.32 13.22 38.59
C PRO A 178 -54.55 13.69 37.80
N SER A 179 -55.70 13.25 38.29
CA SER A 179 -57.03 13.43 37.70
C SER A 179 -57.62 14.83 37.94
N ASP A 180 -58.44 15.23 36.95
CA ASP A 180 -59.67 16.04 36.98
C ASP A 180 -59.67 17.50 37.51
N ALA A 181 -59.98 18.45 36.62
CA ALA A 181 -61.25 19.20 36.66
C ALA A 181 -61.36 20.29 35.54
N ASN A 182 -62.47 20.23 34.81
CA ASN A 182 -63.26 21.32 34.19
C ASN A 182 -62.62 22.46 33.36
N GLY A 183 -63.11 22.58 32.11
CA GLY A 183 -63.72 23.84 31.65
C GLY A 183 -63.14 24.55 30.42
N LEU A 184 -63.92 24.53 29.33
CA LEU A 184 -64.20 25.62 28.36
C LEU A 184 -63.13 26.09 27.35
N LEU A 185 -63.53 26.00 26.08
CA LEU A 185 -63.08 26.74 24.88
C LEU A 185 -63.44 28.25 25.01
N PRO A 186 -62.85 29.23 24.26
CA PRO A 186 -62.69 29.21 22.79
C PRO A 186 -61.49 29.95 22.16
N ALA A 187 -61.36 29.80 20.83
CA ALA A 187 -60.46 30.55 19.93
C ALA A 187 -60.82 32.06 19.86
N PRO A 188 -59.95 32.94 19.31
CA PRO A 188 -59.97 33.18 17.86
C PRO A 188 -58.62 33.53 17.20
N SER A 189 -58.68 33.58 15.87
CA SER A 189 -57.65 33.97 14.89
C SER A 189 -57.49 35.49 14.77
N VAL A 190 -56.29 36.01 14.45
CA VAL A 190 -56.07 37.16 13.53
C VAL A 190 -54.60 37.35 13.11
N ASN A 191 -54.47 37.53 11.79
CA ASN A 191 -53.41 38.07 10.91
C ASN A 191 -52.40 39.10 11.47
N GLY A 192 -51.24 39.21 10.80
CA GLY A 192 -50.49 40.47 10.73
C GLY A 192 -49.05 40.37 10.22
N SER A 193 -48.86 40.71 8.95
CA SER A 193 -47.60 40.78 8.19
C SER A 193 -46.67 41.97 8.53
N SER A 194 -45.49 42.00 7.89
CA SER A 194 -44.56 43.14 7.64
C SER A 194 -43.44 43.32 8.68
N ALA A 195 -42.22 43.78 8.40
CA ALA A 195 -41.43 44.22 7.23
C ALA A 195 -39.95 44.22 7.71
N LEU A 196 -38.95 43.78 6.92
CA LEU A 196 -38.09 44.56 6.01
C LEU A 196 -37.53 45.90 6.56
N GLY A 197 -36.19 45.98 6.61
CA GLY A 197 -35.37 47.18 6.86
C GLY A 197 -34.03 46.76 7.49
N SER A 198 -32.96 46.41 6.76
CA SER A 198 -32.12 47.15 5.80
C SER A 198 -31.04 48.03 6.46
N THR A 199 -29.85 48.04 5.83
CA THR A 199 -28.64 48.87 6.05
C THR A 199 -27.76 48.46 7.24
N GLY A 200 -26.44 48.33 7.17
CA GLY A 200 -25.39 48.83 6.27
C GLY A 200 -24.24 49.22 7.21
N GLY A 201 -23.07 48.58 7.19
CA GLY A 201 -21.90 49.09 6.46
C GLY A 201 -20.74 49.45 7.40
N GLY A 202 -19.60 48.76 7.24
CA GLY A 202 -18.25 49.33 7.18
C GLY A 202 -17.54 49.88 8.43
N GLY A 203 -16.63 49.07 8.99
CA GLY A 203 -15.20 49.38 9.25
C GLY A 203 -14.79 50.45 10.28
N PRO A 204 -13.48 50.64 10.50
CA PRO A 204 -12.66 49.87 11.44
C PRO A 204 -12.02 50.73 12.53
N VAL A 205 -11.48 50.10 13.58
CA VAL A 205 -10.55 50.76 14.53
C VAL A 205 -9.42 49.82 14.96
N SER A 206 -8.22 50.40 14.93
CA SER A 206 -6.89 49.84 15.14
C SER A 206 -6.57 49.46 16.59
N GLY A 207 -5.58 48.58 16.76
CA GLY A 207 -4.47 48.87 17.68
C GLY A 207 -4.04 47.80 18.68
N VAL A 208 -2.77 47.38 18.52
CA VAL A 208 -1.72 47.33 19.56
C VAL A 208 -1.44 46.00 20.34
N GLU A 209 -0.38 45.33 19.87
CA GLU A 209 0.85 44.89 20.58
C GLU A 209 0.92 43.70 21.58
N ASN A 210 1.95 42.88 21.29
CA ASN A 210 2.98 42.27 22.17
C ASN A 210 2.78 40.89 22.83
N GLY A 211 3.81 40.04 22.66
CA GLY A 211 4.14 38.94 23.60
C GLY A 211 4.75 37.67 22.99
N LYS A 212 6.08 37.65 22.77
CA LYS A 212 6.96 36.45 22.74
C LYS A 212 8.07 36.73 23.77
N PRO A 213 8.60 35.77 24.56
CA PRO A 213 9.63 34.80 24.15
C PRO A 213 9.38 33.42 24.80
N GLY A 214 10.15 32.34 24.65
CA GLY A 214 11.49 32.09 24.14
C GLY A 214 11.73 30.57 24.09
N ALA A 215 12.74 30.19 23.32
CA ALA A 215 13.15 28.82 23.05
C ALA A 215 14.24 28.37 24.04
N ASP A 216 14.22 27.09 24.43
CA ASP A 216 15.38 26.42 25.03
C ASP A 216 16.05 25.55 23.96
N VAL A 217 17.31 25.88 23.69
CA VAL A 217 18.23 25.17 22.80
C VAL A 217 19.14 24.36 23.71
N VAL A 218 19.15 23.03 23.56
CA VAL A 218 20.14 22.17 24.21
C VAL A 218 21.26 21.85 23.23
N ASP A 219 22.43 22.36 23.57
CA ASP A 219 23.72 22.12 22.95
C ASP A 219 24.26 20.75 23.40
N LEU A 220 24.62 19.90 22.45
CA LEU A 220 25.28 18.61 22.69
C LEU A 220 26.56 18.55 21.86
N THR A 221 27.50 19.44 22.14
CA THR A 221 28.91 19.19 21.82
C THR A 221 29.51 18.30 22.92
N LEU A 222 29.56 16.99 22.65
CA LEU A 222 30.55 16.12 23.27
C LEU A 222 31.32 15.41 22.15
N ASP A 223 32.45 16.02 21.86
CA ASP A 223 33.61 15.39 21.25
C ASP A 223 34.06 14.20 22.14
N SER A 224 34.36 13.08 21.50
CA SER A 224 35.28 12.08 22.01
C SER A 224 35.81 11.31 20.81
N SER A 225 36.89 11.87 20.27
CA SER A 225 37.84 11.15 19.42
C SER A 225 38.59 10.13 20.30
N SER A 226 38.68 8.87 19.88
CA SER A 226 39.72 7.96 20.37
C SER A 226 40.28 7.14 19.20
N SER A 227 41.60 7.20 19.11
CA SER A 227 42.47 6.74 18.05
C SER A 227 42.65 5.23 17.99
N SER A 228 42.92 4.77 16.77
CA SER A 228 43.74 3.63 16.31
C SER A 228 44.42 2.77 17.36
N GLU A 229 44.32 1.43 17.22
CA GLU A 229 45.47 0.50 17.17
C GLU A 229 45.11 -0.68 16.24
N ASP A 230 46.03 -0.98 15.31
CA ASP A 230 46.08 -2.14 14.44
C ASP A 230 46.48 -3.38 15.26
N GLU A 231 45.79 -4.51 15.06
CA GLU A 231 46.33 -5.83 15.40
C GLU A 231 46.11 -6.74 14.18
N GLU A 232 47.22 -7.05 13.51
CA GLU A 232 47.31 -8.07 12.46
C GLU A 232 47.39 -9.44 13.14
N GLU A 233 46.38 -10.30 12.91
CA GLU A 233 46.42 -11.70 13.34
C GLU A 233 47.25 -12.52 12.33
N GLU A 234 48.40 -13.02 12.80
CA GLU A 234 49.17 -14.09 12.15
C GLU A 234 48.43 -15.42 12.39
N GLU A 235 47.85 -16.03 11.34
CA GLU A 235 47.40 -17.42 11.39
C GLU A 235 48.45 -18.33 10.73
N GLU A 236 48.90 -19.30 11.54
CA GLU A 236 49.92 -20.30 11.24
C GLU A 236 49.45 -21.29 10.15
N GLU A 237 50.33 -21.59 9.20
CA GLU A 237 50.15 -22.63 8.19
C GLU A 237 50.33 -24.02 8.83
N GLU A 238 49.26 -24.82 8.91
CA GLU A 238 49.37 -26.28 9.08
C GLU A 238 49.13 -26.95 7.72
N GLU A 239 50.20 -27.52 7.14
CA GLU A 239 50.12 -28.42 6.00
C GLU A 239 49.71 -29.83 6.48
N GLU A 240 48.55 -30.31 6.05
CA GLU A 240 48.28 -31.75 5.96
C GLU A 240 48.04 -32.14 4.49
N ASP A 241 48.94 -33.01 4.05
CA ASP A 241 49.04 -33.66 2.74
C ASP A 241 47.99 -34.78 2.66
N ASP A 242 46.98 -34.64 1.80
CA ASP A 242 46.14 -35.76 1.37
C ASP A 242 45.87 -35.68 -0.14
N GLU A 243 46.53 -36.60 -0.84
CA GLU A 243 46.53 -36.80 -2.27
C GLU A 243 45.20 -37.40 -2.76
N GLU A 244 44.26 -36.58 -3.28
CA GLU A 244 43.15 -37.10 -4.12
C GLU A 244 43.03 -36.31 -5.43
N GLY A 245 43.39 -36.97 -6.53
CA GLY A 245 43.49 -36.39 -7.88
C GLY A 245 42.19 -35.80 -8.45
N PRO A 246 42.28 -35.04 -9.57
CA PRO A 246 41.17 -34.22 -10.05
C PRO A 246 40.03 -35.05 -10.65
N ARG A 247 38.85 -34.96 -10.02
CA ARG A 247 37.59 -35.50 -10.57
C ARG A 247 37.19 -34.74 -11.85
N PRO A 248 36.77 -35.43 -12.92
CA PRO A 248 36.43 -34.78 -14.19
C PRO A 248 35.22 -33.84 -14.04
N LYS A 249 35.36 -32.61 -14.57
CA LYS A 249 34.32 -31.58 -14.64
C LYS A 249 33.05 -32.15 -15.27
N ARG A 250 31.98 -32.24 -14.50
CA ARG A 250 30.63 -32.53 -15.02
C ARG A 250 30.25 -31.41 -15.99
N ARG A 251 30.10 -31.78 -17.27
CA ARG A 251 29.54 -30.93 -18.31
C ARG A 251 28.07 -30.69 -17.97
N CYS A 252 27.68 -29.47 -17.61
CA CYS A 252 26.27 -29.12 -17.50
C CYS A 252 25.62 -29.28 -18.89
N PRO A 253 24.60 -30.15 -19.06
CA PRO A 253 23.83 -30.16 -20.30
C PRO A 253 22.93 -28.93 -20.28
N PHE A 254 23.21 -27.96 -21.15
CA PHE A 254 22.23 -26.92 -21.50
C PHE A 254 20.96 -27.61 -22.01
N GLN A 255 19.87 -27.51 -21.26
CA GLN A 255 18.55 -27.86 -21.76
C GLN A 255 18.17 -26.82 -22.83
N LYS A 256 18.25 -27.20 -24.11
CA LYS A 256 17.64 -26.46 -25.21
C LYS A 256 16.13 -26.52 -25.03
N GLY A 257 15.51 -25.42 -24.64
CA GLY A 257 14.05 -25.34 -24.57
C GLY A 257 13.52 -24.24 -23.67
N LEU A 258 13.93 -22.99 -23.89
CA LEU A 258 13.11 -21.85 -23.46
C LEU A 258 12.31 -21.39 -24.68
N VAL A 259 11.04 -21.77 -24.68
CA VAL A 259 10.04 -21.27 -25.62
C VAL A 259 9.82 -19.79 -25.29
N PRO A 260 9.83 -18.87 -26.27
CA PRO A 260 9.49 -17.48 -25.99
C PRO A 260 8.00 -17.41 -25.64
N ALA A 261 7.69 -16.82 -24.49
CA ALA A 261 6.33 -16.43 -24.17
C ALA A 261 5.91 -15.33 -25.15
N CYS A 262 5.06 -15.71 -26.11
CA CYS A 262 4.21 -14.78 -26.85
C CYS A 262 3.30 -13.98 -25.91
#